data_AF-F7QX52-F1
#
_entry.id   AF-F7QX52-F1
#
_cell.length_a   1.000
_cell.length_b   1.000
_cell.length_c   1.000
_cell.angle_alpha   90.00
_cell.angle_beta   90.00
_cell.angle_gamma   90.00
#
_symmetry.space_group_name_H-M   'P 1'
#
loop_
_entity.id
_entity.type
_entity.pdbx_description
1 polymer ?
#
loop_
_entity_poly.entity_id
_entity_poly.type
_entity_poly.pdbx_seq_one_letter_code
_entity_poly.pdbx_strand_id
1 'polypeptide(L)'
;MNIDIRDNNRKSDILEYRKIVDVLGIEKSPISLAEFQDLKYNDVEKYKELKDRAVWNEAKFPSEKSLNGHFKSHGDEFANISKEQYQKAAASLLAEPVSDHKNNIYALGNPKTKRITTMFRPKEGKEYYDGEVSKDLGN
;
A
#
# COMPACT_ATOMS: atom_id res chain seq x y z
N MET A 1 7.71 8.34 29.14
CA MET A 1 8.23 7.48 28.05
C MET A 1 9.17 6.45 28.69
N ASN A 2 8.85 5.15 28.60
CA ASN A 2 9.59 4.08 29.30
C ASN A 2 10.87 3.70 28.54
N ILE A 3 12.01 4.27 28.95
CA ILE A 3 13.33 4.03 28.34
C ILE A 3 13.69 2.53 28.39
N ASP A 4 13.32 1.84 29.47
CA ASP A 4 13.52 0.40 29.65
C ASP A 4 12.87 -0.46 28.55
N ILE A 5 11.69 -0.07 28.04
CA ILE A 5 10.99 -0.86 27.01
C ILE A 5 11.70 -0.74 25.66
N ARG A 6 12.23 0.45 25.33
CA ARG A 6 12.96 0.69 24.07
C ARG A 6 14.30 -0.03 24.04
N ASP A 7 15.04 -0.03 25.15
CA ASP A 7 16.34 -0.72 25.23
C ASP A 7 16.17 -2.24 25.22
N ASN A 8 15.18 -2.77 25.94
CA ASN A 8 14.87 -4.21 25.96
C ASN A 8 14.45 -4.75 24.59
N ASN A 9 13.77 -3.94 23.77
CA ASN A 9 13.30 -4.35 22.44
C ASN A 9 14.18 -3.88 21.28
N ARG A 10 15.28 -3.17 21.56
CA ARG A 10 16.11 -2.48 20.56
C ARG A 10 16.54 -3.36 19.39
N LYS A 11 16.94 -4.61 19.65
CA LYS A 11 17.33 -5.56 18.59
C LYS A 11 16.16 -5.91 17.67
N SER A 12 14.98 -6.14 18.25
CA SER A 12 13.76 -6.45 17.51
C SER A 12 13.31 -5.24 16.68
N ASP A 13 13.34 -4.05 17.30
CA ASP A 13 12.96 -2.80 16.64
C ASP A 13 13.88 -2.48 15.46
N ILE A 14 15.19 -2.73 15.57
CA ILE A 14 16.14 -2.58 14.46
C ILE A 14 15.78 -3.50 13.30
N LEU A 15 15.41 -4.75 13.57
CA LEU A 15 15.03 -5.72 12.53
C LEU A 15 13.73 -5.30 11.83
N GLU A 16 12.73 -4.85 12.60
CA GLU A 16 11.45 -4.40 12.06
C GLU A 16 11.61 -3.10 11.25
N TYR A 17 12.35 -2.13 11.79
CA TYR A 17 12.70 -0.89 11.11
C TYR A 17 13.40 -1.16 9.78
N ARG A 18 14.43 -2.02 9.76
CA ARG A 18 15.15 -2.36 8.53
C ARG A 18 14.25 -2.99 7.48
N LYS A 19 13.32 -3.88 7.87
CA LYS A 19 12.35 -4.47 6.94
C LYS A 19 11.43 -3.42 6.35
N ILE A 20 10.93 -2.50 7.16
CA ILE A 20 10.06 -1.42 6.69
C ILE A 20 10.82 -0.50 5.72
N VAL A 21 12.06 -0.14 6.04
CA VAL A 21 12.92 0.68 5.17
C VAL A 21 13.27 -0.04 3.86
N ASP A 22 13.53 -1.35 3.90
CA ASP A 22 13.79 -2.16 2.72
C ASP A 22 12.56 -2.21 1.78
N VAL A 23 11.37 -2.37 2.37
CA VAL A 23 10.11 -2.47 1.63
C VAL A 23 9.65 -1.12 1.09
N LEU A 24 9.58 -0.08 1.93
CA LEU A 24 9.01 1.22 1.57
C LEU A 24 10.04 2.18 0.98
N GLY A 25 11.33 1.89 1.13
CA GLY A 25 12.41 2.82 0.81
C GLY A 25 12.54 3.95 1.83
N ILE A 26 13.65 4.68 1.76
CA ILE A 26 13.97 5.78 2.68
C ILE A 26 12.95 6.93 2.55
N GLU A 27 12.36 7.12 1.37
CA GLU A 27 11.41 8.22 1.10
C GLU A 27 10.06 8.05 1.80
N LYS A 28 9.59 6.80 2.00
CA LYS A 28 8.26 6.50 2.58
C LYS A 28 8.33 5.87 3.98
N SER A 29 9.53 5.77 4.55
CA SER A 29 9.80 5.16 5.87
C SER A 29 10.13 6.21 6.93
N PRO A 30 10.08 5.85 8.23
CA PRO A 30 10.63 6.71 9.28
C PRO A 30 12.11 6.98 9.00
N ILE A 31 12.54 8.22 9.24
CA ILE A 31 13.91 8.68 8.94
C ILE A 31 14.93 8.00 9.85
N SER A 32 14.51 7.54 11.03
CA SER A 32 15.39 6.90 12.01
C SER A 32 14.72 5.82 12.84
N LEU A 33 15.53 4.96 13.47
CA LEU A 33 15.06 3.99 14.46
C LEU A 33 14.34 4.67 15.65
N ALA A 34 14.79 5.85 16.05
CA ALA A 34 14.19 6.59 17.16
C ALA A 34 12.76 7.02 16.82
N GLU A 35 12.54 7.56 15.62
CA GLU A 35 11.22 7.90 15.08
C GLU A 35 10.34 6.65 14.98
N PHE A 36 10.89 5.53 14.50
CA PHE A 36 10.19 4.26 14.43
C PHE A 36 9.74 3.77 15.83
N GLN A 37 10.62 3.81 16.81
CA GLN A 37 10.29 3.45 18.20
C GLN A 37 9.28 4.43 18.80
N ASP A 38 9.34 5.70 18.42
CA ASP A 38 8.38 6.70 18.86
C ASP A 38 6.96 6.39 18.36
N LEU A 39 6.83 6.14 17.06
CA LEU A 39 5.57 5.70 16.47
C LEU A 39 5.08 4.41 17.15
N LYS A 40 5.95 3.40 17.27
CA LYS A 40 5.57 2.09 17.81
C LYS A 40 5.04 2.13 19.24
N TYR A 41 5.62 2.98 20.09
CA TYR A 41 5.33 2.99 21.53
C TYR A 41 4.46 4.16 21.99
N ASN A 42 4.36 5.24 21.19
CA ASN A 42 3.57 6.43 21.55
C ASN A 42 2.43 6.72 20.55
N ASP A 43 2.54 6.29 19.29
CA ASP A 43 1.54 6.57 18.25
C ASP A 43 1.14 5.28 17.49
N VAL A 44 0.45 4.40 18.23
CA VAL A 44 0.10 3.05 17.77
C VAL A 44 -0.74 3.07 16.49
N GLU A 45 -1.55 4.11 16.28
CA GLU A 45 -2.34 4.27 15.05
C GLU A 45 -1.44 4.51 13.85
N LYS A 46 -0.55 5.51 13.89
CA LYS A 46 0.40 5.75 12.78
C LYS A 46 1.36 4.58 12.58
N TYR A 47 1.72 3.88 13.66
CA TYR A 47 2.52 2.67 13.54
C TYR A 47 1.77 1.54 12.81
N LYS A 48 0.49 1.34 13.11
CA LYS A 48 -0.36 0.38 12.38
C LYS A 48 -0.47 0.78 10.92
N GLU A 49 -0.70 2.06 10.62
CA GLU A 49 -0.69 2.55 9.24
C GLU A 49 0.63 2.25 8.54
N LEU A 50 1.77 2.58 9.15
CA LEU A 50 3.10 2.32 8.58
C LEU A 50 3.28 0.83 8.23
N LYS A 51 2.87 -0.08 9.13
CA LYS A 51 2.90 -1.52 8.86
C LYS A 51 1.95 -1.91 7.75
N ASP A 52 0.74 -1.35 7.72
CA ASP A 52 -0.25 -1.62 6.68
C ASP A 52 0.29 -1.22 5.31
N ARG A 53 0.95 -0.06 5.22
CA ARG A 53 1.63 0.41 3.99
C ARG A 53 2.71 -0.55 3.55
N ALA A 54 3.57 -1.01 4.46
CA ALA A 54 4.61 -1.98 4.12
C ALA A 54 4.00 -3.29 3.58
N VAL A 55 2.95 -3.80 4.22
CA VAL A 55 2.24 -5.00 3.77
C VAL A 55 1.61 -4.81 2.39
N TRP A 56 0.99 -3.65 2.12
CA TRP A 56 0.43 -3.35 0.81
C TRP A 56 1.49 -3.15 -0.27
N ASN A 57 2.64 -2.58 0.07
CA ASN A 57 3.73 -2.36 -0.88
C ASN A 57 4.36 -3.68 -1.38
N GLU A 58 4.32 -4.72 -0.55
CA GLU A 58 4.69 -6.09 -0.95
C GLU A 58 3.53 -6.91 -1.55
N ALA A 59 2.32 -6.34 -1.62
CA ALA A 59 1.15 -7.06 -2.07
C ALA A 59 1.33 -7.53 -3.53
N LYS A 60 0.79 -8.70 -3.80
CA LYS A 60 0.81 -9.34 -5.12
C LYS A 60 -0.59 -9.76 -5.51
N PHE A 61 -0.79 -10.01 -6.79
CA PHE A 61 -1.99 -10.70 -7.25
C PHE A 61 -2.06 -12.10 -6.61
N PRO A 62 -3.27 -12.67 -6.47
CA PRO A 62 -3.45 -14.01 -5.91
C PRO A 62 -2.80 -15.10 -6.79
N SER A 63 -2.71 -14.88 -8.10
CA SER A 63 -2.05 -15.77 -9.05
C SER A 63 -1.52 -15.00 -10.26
N GLU A 64 -0.57 -15.60 -10.98
CA GLU A 64 -0.08 -15.06 -12.24
C GLU A 64 -1.19 -14.98 -13.31
N LYS A 65 -2.13 -15.94 -13.32
CA LYS A 65 -3.30 -15.90 -14.20
C LYS A 65 -4.16 -14.65 -13.96
N SER A 66 -4.37 -14.29 -12.69
CA SER A 66 -5.10 -13.07 -12.33
C SER A 66 -4.35 -11.82 -12.77
N LEU A 67 -3.05 -11.72 -12.47
CA LEU A 67 -2.20 -10.62 -12.94
C LEU A 67 -2.25 -10.49 -14.46
N ASN A 68 -2.07 -11.60 -15.19
CA ASN A 68 -2.09 -11.61 -16.65
C ASN A 68 -3.46 -11.20 -17.22
N GLY A 69 -4.56 -11.63 -16.60
CA GLY A 69 -5.92 -11.24 -16.99
C GLY A 69 -6.18 -9.74 -16.81
N HIS A 70 -5.83 -9.20 -15.64
CA HIS A 70 -5.99 -7.77 -15.37
C HIS A 70 -5.04 -6.92 -16.19
N PHE A 71 -3.78 -7.33 -16.35
CA PHE A 71 -2.83 -6.64 -17.20
C PHE A 71 -3.25 -6.67 -18.68
N LYS A 72 -3.85 -7.75 -19.19
CA LYS A 72 -4.37 -7.77 -20.56
C LYS A 72 -5.58 -6.84 -20.75
N SER A 73 -6.34 -6.60 -19.68
CA SER A 73 -7.57 -5.79 -19.75
C SER A 73 -7.29 -4.30 -19.52
N HIS A 74 -6.34 -3.99 -18.64
CA HIS A 74 -6.05 -2.64 -18.17
C HIS A 74 -4.63 -2.18 -18.47
N GLY A 75 -3.71 -3.07 -18.85
CA GLY A 75 -2.31 -2.73 -19.10
C GLY A 75 -2.14 -1.72 -20.22
N ASP A 76 -2.97 -1.78 -21.26
CA ASP A 76 -3.01 -0.80 -22.36
C ASP A 76 -3.42 0.61 -21.90
N GLU A 77 -4.06 0.75 -20.73
CA GLU A 77 -4.42 2.05 -20.13
C GLU A 77 -3.19 2.78 -19.54
N PHE A 78 -2.08 2.07 -19.41
CA PHE A 78 -0.81 2.56 -18.86
C PHE A 78 0.26 2.52 -19.96
N ALA A 79 0.85 3.67 -20.28
CA ALA A 79 1.81 3.78 -21.37
C ALA A 79 3.04 2.87 -21.17
N ASN A 80 3.05 1.74 -21.88
CA ASN A 80 4.18 0.81 -22.04
C ASN A 80 4.86 0.35 -20.73
N ILE A 81 4.05 -0.10 -19.76
CA ILE A 81 4.56 -0.70 -18.52
C ILE A 81 4.61 -2.22 -18.62
N SER A 82 5.56 -2.85 -17.93
CA SER A 82 5.60 -4.31 -17.78
C SER A 82 4.58 -4.79 -16.74
N LYS A 83 4.28 -6.10 -16.73
CA LYS A 83 3.42 -6.73 -15.70
C LYS A 83 3.96 -6.52 -14.29
N GLU A 84 5.28 -6.55 -14.13
CA GLU A 84 5.93 -6.29 -12.84
C GLU A 84 5.75 -4.85 -12.40
N GLN A 85 5.89 -3.89 -13.33
CA GLN A 85 5.62 -2.48 -13.06
C GLN A 85 4.14 -2.24 -12.72
N TYR A 86 3.22 -2.88 -13.44
CA TYR A 86 1.79 -2.85 -13.16
C TYR A 86 1.47 -3.36 -11.75
N GLN A 87 2.05 -4.49 -11.35
CA GLN A 87 1.88 -5.01 -9.99
C GLN A 87 2.48 -4.08 -8.94
N LYS A 88 3.71 -3.58 -9.14
CA LYS A 88 4.36 -2.65 -8.20
C LYS A 88 3.59 -1.35 -8.06
N ALA A 89 3.05 -0.82 -9.15
CA ALA A 89 2.21 0.37 -9.14
C ALA A 89 0.92 0.13 -8.36
N ALA A 90 0.26 -1.01 -8.58
CA ALA A 90 -0.95 -1.39 -7.86
C ALA A 90 -0.71 -1.54 -6.34
N ALA A 91 0.39 -2.20 -5.96
CA ALA A 91 0.84 -2.33 -4.58
C ALA A 91 1.12 -0.96 -3.93
N SER A 92 1.84 -0.09 -4.66
CA SER A 92 2.18 1.25 -4.19
C SER A 92 0.93 2.12 -3.97
N LEU A 93 -0.04 2.05 -4.88
CA LEU A 93 -1.30 2.79 -4.76
C LEU A 93 -2.14 2.32 -3.58
N LEU A 94 -2.16 1.02 -3.28
CA LEU A 94 -2.83 0.48 -2.09
C LEU A 94 -2.10 0.83 -0.78
N ALA A 95 -0.78 1.07 -0.87
CA ALA A 95 0.03 1.52 0.26
C ALA A 95 -0.03 3.04 0.48
N GLU A 96 -0.58 3.80 -0.45
CA GLU A 96 -0.73 5.25 -0.31
C GLU A 96 -2.05 5.62 0.38
N PRO A 97 -2.07 6.67 1.22
CA PRO A 97 -3.30 7.14 1.82
C PRO A 97 -4.26 7.63 0.73
N VAL A 98 -5.54 7.28 0.87
CA VAL A 98 -6.64 7.50 -0.10
C VAL A 98 -6.78 8.96 -0.57
N SER A 99 -6.20 9.92 0.14
CA SER A 99 -6.29 11.36 -0.15
C SER A 99 -5.60 11.81 -1.44
N ASP A 100 -4.74 10.99 -2.06
CA ASP A 100 -3.91 11.40 -3.19
C ASP A 100 -4.29 10.62 -4.47
N HIS A 101 -5.53 10.78 -4.94
CA HIS A 101 -5.98 10.30 -6.26
C HIS A 101 -5.33 11.10 -7.42
N LYS A 102 -4.00 11.19 -7.44
CA LYS A 102 -3.28 11.77 -8.57
C LYS A 102 -3.39 10.82 -9.76
N ASN A 103 -3.93 11.33 -10.87
CA ASN A 103 -3.95 10.71 -12.21
C ASN A 103 -5.07 9.71 -12.55
N ASN A 104 -6.17 9.67 -11.77
CA ASN A 104 -7.32 8.77 -12.00
C ASN A 104 -6.92 7.29 -12.12
N ILE A 105 -5.87 6.86 -11.42
CA ILE A 105 -5.46 5.45 -11.37
C ILE A 105 -5.97 4.88 -10.07
N TYR A 106 -6.64 3.74 -10.15
CA TYR A 106 -7.24 3.07 -9.01
C TYR A 106 -6.66 1.68 -8.87
N ALA A 107 -6.40 1.29 -7.63
CA ALA A 107 -6.06 -0.07 -7.27
C ALA A 107 -7.06 -0.57 -6.25
N LEU A 108 -7.54 -1.80 -6.47
CA LEU A 108 -8.39 -2.51 -5.53
C LEU A 108 -7.60 -3.68 -4.96
N GLY A 109 -7.81 -3.93 -3.67
CA GLY A 109 -7.18 -5.01 -2.95
C GLY A 109 -8.14 -5.58 -1.92
N ASN A 110 -7.97 -6.86 -1.61
CA ASN A 110 -8.72 -7.49 -0.53
C ASN A 110 -8.00 -7.25 0.80
N PRO A 111 -8.58 -6.49 1.75
CA PRO A 111 -7.90 -6.14 3.00
C PRO A 111 -7.69 -7.35 3.92
N LYS A 112 -8.50 -8.42 3.79
CA LYS A 112 -8.37 -9.65 4.60
C LYS A 112 -7.18 -10.48 4.14
N THR A 113 -6.97 -10.59 2.83
CA THR A 113 -5.90 -11.44 2.26
C THR A 113 -4.66 -10.65 1.86
N LYS A 114 -4.72 -9.31 1.89
CA LYS A 114 -3.67 -8.39 1.47
C LYS A 114 -3.15 -8.72 0.07
N ARG A 115 -4.10 -9.00 -0.83
CA ARG A 115 -3.86 -9.31 -2.25
C ARG A 115 -4.46 -8.23 -3.12
N ILE A 116 -3.74 -7.89 -4.17
CA ILE A 116 -4.23 -7.01 -5.23
C ILE A 116 -5.32 -7.76 -6.00
N THR A 117 -6.46 -7.11 -6.23
CA THR A 117 -7.53 -7.65 -7.07
C THR A 117 -7.49 -7.04 -8.46
N THR A 118 -7.28 -5.74 -8.59
CA THR A 118 -7.14 -5.07 -9.90
C THR A 118 -6.44 -3.72 -9.77
N MET A 119 -5.87 -3.22 -10.86
CA MET A 119 -5.51 -1.81 -11.02
C MET A 119 -5.98 -1.31 -12.39
N PHE A 120 -6.66 -0.19 -12.44
CA PHE A 120 -7.23 0.31 -13.69
C PHE A 120 -7.31 1.83 -13.70
N ARG A 121 -7.42 2.38 -14.90
CA ARG A 121 -7.64 3.81 -15.12
C ARG A 121 -8.99 3.98 -15.82
N PRO A 122 -10.09 4.25 -15.09
CA PRO A 122 -11.39 4.41 -15.70
C PRO A 122 -11.35 5.58 -16.69
N LYS A 123 -11.90 5.35 -17.90
CA LYS A 123 -12.06 6.39 -18.92
C LYS A 123 -12.90 7.56 -18.41
N GLU A 124 -13.85 7.27 -17.51
CA GLU A 124 -14.78 8.22 -16.87
C GLU A 124 -14.17 8.93 -15.65
N GLY A 125 -12.93 8.59 -15.25
CA GLY A 125 -12.21 9.29 -14.18
C GLY A 125 -12.96 9.29 -12.84
N LYS A 126 -13.27 10.48 -12.31
CA LYS A 126 -13.97 10.66 -11.03
C LYS A 126 -15.44 10.17 -11.07
N GLU A 127 -16.09 10.18 -12.24
CA GLU A 127 -17.51 9.85 -12.36
C GLU A 127 -17.79 8.37 -12.07
N TYR A 128 -16.82 7.48 -12.35
CA TYR A 128 -16.87 6.08 -11.93
C TYR A 128 -17.01 5.93 -10.41
N TYR A 129 -16.32 6.79 -9.64
CA TYR A 129 -16.33 6.75 -8.17
C TYR A 129 -17.65 7.27 -7.59
N ASP A 130 -18.17 8.39 -8.11
CA ASP A 130 -19.46 8.91 -7.65
C ASP A 130 -20.60 7.88 -7.88
N GLY A 131 -20.49 7.06 -8.92
CA GLY A 131 -21.40 5.94 -9.20
C GLY A 131 -21.23 4.72 -8.27
N GLU A 132 -20.01 4.29 -7.97
CA GLU A 132 -19.76 3.12 -7.09
C GLU A 132 -19.99 3.45 -5.61
N VAL A 133 -19.59 4.63 -5.13
CA VAL A 133 -19.89 5.09 -3.75
C VAL A 133 -21.39 5.24 -3.54
N SER A 134 -22.14 5.71 -4.55
CA SER A 134 -23.60 5.78 -4.47
C SER A 134 -24.25 4.39 -4.42
N LYS A 135 -23.62 3.34 -4.94
CA LYS A 135 -24.10 1.95 -4.81
C LYS A 135 -23.76 1.34 -3.45
N ASP A 136 -22.58 1.61 -2.91
CA ASP A 136 -22.15 1.08 -1.60
C ASP A 136 -22.83 1.79 -0.42
N LEU A 137 -23.17 3.08 -0.56
CA LEU A 137 -23.97 3.85 0.41
C LEU A 137 -25.49 3.77 0.16
N GLY A 138 -25.90 3.08 -0.92
CA GLY A 138 -27.28 2.91 -1.34
C GLY A 138 -27.86 1.55 -0.93
N ASN A 139 -27.96 1.30 0.38
CA ASN A 139 -29.01 0.44 0.98
C ASN A 139 -29.10 0.65 2.50
#